data_AF-A0A832UE07-F1
#
_entry.id   AF-A0A832UE07-F1
#
_cell.length_a   1.000
_cell.length_b   1.000
_cell.length_c   1.000
_cell.angle_alpha   90.00
_cell.angle_beta   90.00
_cell.angle_gamma   90.00
#
_symmetry.space_group_name_H-M   'P 1'
#
loop_
_entity.id
_entity.type
_entity.pdbx_description
1 polymer ?
#
loop_
_entity_poly.entity_id
_entity_poly.type
_entity_poly.pdbx_seq_one_letter_code
_entity_poly.pdbx_strand_id
1 'polypeptide(L)'
;MNPEEIMDILFVLINEVSVMVTVIAVVVSSVNHFKEVVIDKRFTYKNQIVMILIFGSFSIFGNYSGIELPSGAIANIRDIGPLVAGLVGGPVIGLGAGLIGGLNRFYGGGFTALPCSVATISAGLIGGLIYQYKKKEFIGAYKATIIAAIVELYHMGITLILAKPFDLALETVKIVIIPMTLSNALG
;
A
#
# COMPACT_ATOMS: atom_id res chain seq x y z
N MET A 1 -1.09 19.24 18.24
CA MET A 1 -1.17 19.35 16.78
C MET A 1 -2.53 19.93 16.42
N ASN A 2 -2.58 20.86 15.47
CA ASN A 2 -3.83 21.52 15.12
C ASN A 2 -4.61 20.63 14.14
N PRO A 3 -5.95 20.55 14.24
CA PRO A 3 -6.78 19.78 13.30
C PRO A 3 -6.55 20.15 11.83
N GLU A 4 -6.16 21.39 11.55
CA GLU A 4 -5.85 21.90 10.21
C GLU A 4 -4.71 21.12 9.53
N GLU A 5 -3.61 20.82 10.25
CA GLU A 5 -2.47 20.11 9.67
C GLU A 5 -2.82 18.67 9.28
N ILE A 6 -3.68 18.00 10.07
CA ILE A 6 -4.16 16.65 9.75
C ILE A 6 -5.03 16.68 8.49
N MET A 7 -5.85 17.72 8.34
CA MET A 7 -6.67 17.92 7.15
C MET A 7 -5.81 18.20 5.92
N ASP A 8 -4.75 19.00 6.04
CA ASP A 8 -3.83 19.26 4.93
C ASP A 8 -3.13 17.99 4.47
N ILE A 9 -2.65 17.15 5.41
CA ILE A 9 -2.07 15.83 5.08
C ILE A 9 -3.12 14.98 4.36
N LEU A 10 -4.35 14.91 4.88
CA LEU A 10 -5.42 14.16 4.23
C LEU A 10 -5.66 14.63 2.79
N PHE A 11 -5.77 15.94 2.56
CA PHE A 11 -6.02 16.50 1.23
C PHE A 11 -4.90 16.14 0.24
N VAL A 12 -3.64 16.29 0.66
CA VAL A 12 -2.50 15.93 -0.19
C VAL A 12 -2.52 14.43 -0.48
N LEU A 13 -2.71 13.57 0.52
CA LEU A 13 -2.77 12.13 0.30
C LEU A 13 -3.94 11.73 -0.62
N ILE A 14 -5.11 12.37 -0.50
CA ILE A 14 -6.24 12.13 -1.42
C ILE A 14 -5.89 12.53 -2.86
N ASN A 15 -5.18 13.65 -3.05
CA ASN A 15 -4.74 14.06 -4.39
C ASN A 15 -3.77 13.03 -4.98
N GLU A 16 -2.81 12.56 -4.18
CA GLU A 16 -1.86 11.52 -4.60
C GLU A 16 -2.56 10.20 -4.93
N VAL A 17 -3.55 9.79 -4.13
CA VAL A 17 -4.37 8.62 -4.43
C VAL A 17 -5.13 8.82 -5.74
N SER A 18 -5.72 9.98 -5.96
CA SER A 18 -6.48 10.28 -7.18
C SER A 18 -5.60 10.18 -8.43
N VAL A 19 -4.39 10.73 -8.37
CA VAL A 19 -3.39 10.61 -9.44
C VAL A 19 -3.01 9.15 -9.64
N MET A 20 -2.65 8.44 -8.57
CA MET A 20 -2.20 7.06 -8.63
C MET A 20 -3.28 6.12 -9.19
N VAL A 21 -4.52 6.21 -8.71
CA VAL A 21 -5.66 5.41 -9.19
C VAL A 21 -5.93 5.70 -10.67
N THR A 22 -5.85 6.96 -11.09
CA THR A 22 -6.02 7.32 -12.51
C THR A 22 -4.93 6.69 -13.38
N VAL A 23 -3.67 6.77 -12.96
CA VAL A 23 -2.54 6.17 -13.69
C VAL A 23 -2.66 4.65 -13.71
N ILE A 24 -2.98 4.02 -12.57
CA ILE A 24 -3.25 2.58 -12.48
C ILE A 24 -4.34 2.19 -13.47
N ALA A 25 -5.47 2.89 -13.48
CA ALA A 25 -6.59 2.58 -14.37
C ALA A 25 -6.19 2.61 -15.86
N VAL A 26 -5.39 3.61 -16.27
CA VAL A 26 -4.90 3.74 -17.65
C VAL A 26 -3.90 2.64 -18.01
N VAL A 27 -2.93 2.37 -17.13
CA VAL A 27 -1.91 1.32 -17.34
C VAL A 27 -2.58 -0.05 -17.39
N VAL A 28 -3.46 -0.35 -16.45
CA VAL A 28 -4.20 -1.61 -16.40
C VAL A 28 -5.08 -1.81 -17.63
N SER A 29 -5.76 -0.75 -18.10
CA SER A 29 -6.60 -0.82 -19.30
C SER A 29 -5.82 -1.07 -20.58
N SER A 30 -4.55 -0.66 -20.63
CA SER A 30 -3.67 -0.80 -21.79
C SER A 30 -2.79 -2.07 -21.77
N VAL A 31 -2.61 -2.71 -20.61
CA VAL A 31 -1.73 -3.88 -20.46
C VAL A 31 -2.51 -5.20 -20.56
N ASN A 32 -2.27 -5.96 -21.63
CA ASN A 32 -2.90 -7.28 -21.86
C ASN A 32 -2.62 -8.28 -20.72
N HIS A 33 -1.43 -8.22 -20.10
CA HIS A 33 -1.06 -9.09 -18.98
C HIS A 33 -1.99 -8.94 -17.75
N PHE A 34 -2.60 -7.77 -17.55
CA PHE A 34 -3.57 -7.59 -16.47
C PHE A 34 -4.85 -8.39 -16.76
N LYS A 35 -5.36 -8.32 -17.99
CA LYS A 35 -6.52 -9.10 -18.43
C LYS A 35 -6.27 -10.59 -18.29
N GLU A 36 -5.10 -11.07 -18.72
CA GLU A 36 -4.71 -12.48 -18.58
C GLU A 36 -4.76 -12.95 -17.11
N VAL A 37 -4.26 -12.14 -16.18
CA VAL A 37 -4.20 -12.51 -14.76
C VAL A 37 -5.57 -12.40 -14.09
N VAL A 38 -6.26 -11.27 -14.28
CA VAL A 38 -7.46 -10.93 -13.50
C VAL A 38 -8.72 -11.54 -14.10
N ILE A 39 -8.84 -11.55 -15.43
CA ILE A 39 -10.00 -12.06 -16.17
C ILE A 39 -9.78 -13.52 -16.53
N ASP A 40 -8.71 -13.83 -17.27
CA ASP A 40 -8.48 -15.19 -17.79
C ASP A 40 -7.91 -16.16 -16.74
N LYS A 41 -7.57 -15.64 -15.55
CA LYS A 41 -6.95 -16.37 -14.43
C LYS A 41 -5.72 -17.18 -14.87
N ARG A 42 -5.01 -16.68 -15.88
CA ARG A 42 -3.83 -17.31 -16.47
C ARG A 42 -2.60 -16.75 -15.80
N PHE A 43 -1.93 -17.58 -15.00
CA PHE A 43 -0.74 -17.19 -14.25
C PHE A 43 0.52 -17.74 -14.93
N THR A 44 1.15 -16.93 -15.76
CA THR A 44 2.45 -17.24 -16.36
C THR A 44 3.54 -16.47 -15.63
N TYR A 45 4.77 -16.99 -15.61
CA TYR A 45 5.89 -16.26 -14.99
C TYR A 45 6.04 -14.84 -15.56
N LYS A 46 5.81 -14.68 -16.88
CA LYS A 46 5.91 -13.38 -17.55
C LYS A 46 4.86 -12.40 -17.05
N ASN A 47 3.57 -12.77 -17.02
CA ASN A 47 2.53 -11.84 -16.59
C ASN A 47 2.60 -11.55 -15.08
N GLN A 48 3.01 -12.52 -14.27
CA GLN A 48 3.26 -12.30 -12.84
C GLN A 48 4.39 -11.28 -12.63
N ILE A 49 5.53 -11.43 -13.30
CA ILE A 49 6.65 -10.48 -13.19
C ILE A 49 6.22 -9.08 -13.63
N VAL A 50 5.51 -8.96 -14.75
CA VAL A 50 5.00 -7.65 -15.22
C VAL A 50 4.09 -7.00 -14.17
N MET A 51 3.15 -7.76 -13.60
CA MET A 51 2.25 -7.25 -12.56
C MET A 51 3.01 -6.86 -11.28
N ILE A 52 3.97 -7.66 -10.85
CA ILE A 52 4.85 -7.37 -9.70
C ILE A 52 5.58 -6.04 -9.92
N LEU A 53 6.17 -5.83 -11.09
CA LEU A 53 6.91 -4.61 -11.41
C LEU A 53 5.99 -3.39 -11.47
N ILE A 54 4.81 -3.52 -12.08
CA ILE A 54 3.83 -2.43 -12.17
C ILE A 54 3.37 -2.01 -10.76
N PHE A 55 2.82 -2.94 -9.97
CA PHE A 55 2.33 -2.60 -8.64
C PHE A 55 3.44 -2.25 -7.65
N GLY A 56 4.62 -2.86 -7.80
CA GLY A 56 5.82 -2.48 -7.05
C GLY A 56 6.26 -1.04 -7.36
N SER A 57 6.22 -0.62 -8.62
CA SER A 57 6.52 0.76 -9.01
C SER A 57 5.51 1.77 -8.44
N PHE A 58 4.22 1.42 -8.39
CA PHE A 58 3.21 2.25 -7.72
C PHE A 58 3.43 2.32 -6.22
N SER A 59 3.88 1.24 -5.58
CA SER A 59 4.28 1.27 -4.17
C SER A 59 5.44 2.24 -3.93
N ILE A 60 6.46 2.21 -4.80
CA ILE A 60 7.58 3.15 -4.76
C ILE A 60 7.08 4.60 -4.95
N PHE A 61 6.26 4.83 -5.96
CA PHE A 61 5.65 6.14 -6.22
C PHE A 61 4.90 6.65 -4.99
N GLY A 62 3.99 5.85 -4.43
CA GLY A 62 3.18 6.22 -3.27
C GLY A 62 3.98 6.49 -1.99
N ASN A 63 5.25 6.05 -1.92
CA ASN A 63 6.18 6.43 -0.87
C ASN A 63 6.81 7.80 -1.11
N TYR A 64 7.34 8.04 -2.31
CA TYR A 64 8.05 9.29 -2.63
C TYR A 64 7.11 10.46 -2.89
N SER A 65 5.85 10.21 -3.24
CA SER A 65 4.83 11.26 -3.31
C SER A 65 4.21 11.59 -1.95
N GLY A 66 4.60 10.87 -0.90
CA GLY A 66 4.18 11.13 0.47
C GLY A 66 4.76 12.44 1.02
N ILE A 67 4.24 12.84 2.18
CA ILE A 67 4.66 14.05 2.90
C ILE A 67 5.61 13.66 4.03
N GLU A 68 6.79 14.28 4.07
CA GLU A 68 7.69 14.19 5.21
C GLU A 68 7.13 14.98 6.41
N LEU A 69 7.03 14.30 7.54
CA LEU A 69 6.58 14.87 8.80
C LEU A 69 7.77 15.41 9.60
N PRO A 70 7.54 16.34 10.56
CA PRO A 70 8.59 16.83 11.44
C PRO A 70 9.33 15.72 12.24
N SER A 71 8.68 14.59 12.46
CA SER A 71 9.30 13.42 13.10
C SER A 71 10.30 12.68 12.20
N GLY A 72 10.42 13.04 10.92
CA GLY A 72 11.18 12.30 9.91
C GLY A 72 10.48 11.06 9.37
N ALA A 73 9.21 10.84 9.73
CA ALA A 73 8.37 9.82 9.12
C ALA A 73 7.71 10.37 7.84
N ILE A 74 7.25 9.46 6.96
CA ILE A 74 6.60 9.83 5.71
C ILE A 74 5.14 9.39 5.78
N ALA A 75 4.21 10.33 5.72
CA ALA A 75 2.79 10.04 5.49
C ALA A 75 2.60 9.69 4.02
N ASN A 76 2.08 8.50 3.71
CA ASN A 76 2.19 7.93 2.37
C ASN A 76 1.01 7.03 2.00
N ILE A 77 0.99 6.59 0.74
CA ILE A 77 -0.06 5.72 0.17
C ILE A 77 0.53 4.43 -0.41
N ARG A 78 1.70 4.02 0.11
CA ARG A 78 2.55 2.96 -0.44
C ARG A 78 1.89 1.58 -0.44
N ASP A 79 0.98 1.34 0.50
CA ASP A 79 0.39 0.02 0.74
C ASP A 79 -0.69 -0.35 -0.29
N ILE A 80 -1.29 0.64 -0.97
CA ILE A 80 -2.30 0.41 -2.01
C ILE A 80 -1.76 -0.52 -3.09
N GLY A 81 -0.56 -0.24 -3.62
CA GLY A 81 0.03 -1.01 -4.71
C GLY A 81 0.11 -2.51 -4.39
N PRO A 82 0.86 -2.92 -3.36
CA PRO A 82 0.99 -4.32 -2.96
C PRO A 82 -0.34 -4.96 -2.55
N LEU A 83 -1.18 -4.26 -1.78
CA LEU A 83 -2.45 -4.80 -1.31
C LEU A 83 -3.39 -5.12 -2.48
N VAL A 84 -3.57 -4.16 -3.40
CA VAL A 84 -4.39 -4.36 -4.60
C VAL A 84 -3.81 -5.47 -5.45
N ALA A 85 -2.49 -5.49 -5.67
CA ALA A 85 -1.82 -6.54 -6.43
C ALA A 85 -2.10 -7.95 -5.85
N GLY A 86 -2.11 -8.07 -4.53
CA GLY A 86 -2.49 -9.29 -3.83
C GLY A 86 -3.97 -9.64 -4.00
N LEU A 87 -4.86 -8.66 -3.80
CA LEU A 87 -6.32 -8.85 -3.88
C LEU A 87 -6.81 -9.24 -5.29
N VAL A 88 -6.09 -8.85 -6.35
CA VAL A 88 -6.48 -9.13 -7.75
C VAL A 88 -5.64 -10.24 -8.39
N GLY A 89 -4.38 -10.37 -7.98
CA GLY A 89 -3.37 -11.24 -8.62
C GLY A 89 -2.82 -12.34 -7.72
N GLY A 90 -3.26 -12.43 -6.47
CA GLY A 90 -2.88 -13.49 -5.55
C GLY A 90 -1.53 -13.29 -4.85
N PRO A 91 -1.11 -14.26 -4.02
CA PRO A 91 -0.02 -14.09 -3.06
C PRO A 91 1.34 -13.87 -3.69
N VAL A 92 1.63 -14.48 -4.86
CA VAL A 92 2.91 -14.28 -5.55
C VAL A 92 3.04 -12.85 -6.04
N ILE A 93 2.00 -12.31 -6.66
CA ILE A 93 2.02 -10.95 -7.22
C ILE A 93 2.02 -9.92 -6.08
N GLY A 94 1.16 -10.11 -5.07
CA GLY A 94 1.09 -9.23 -3.90
C GLY A 94 2.40 -9.19 -3.10
N LEU A 95 2.97 -10.36 -2.78
CA LEU A 95 4.24 -10.44 -2.06
C LEU A 95 5.38 -9.83 -2.88
N GLY A 96 5.44 -10.08 -4.19
CA GLY A 96 6.47 -9.51 -5.06
C GLY A 96 6.41 -7.98 -5.11
N ALA A 97 5.21 -7.41 -5.29
CA ALA A 97 5.02 -5.96 -5.24
C ALA A 97 5.37 -5.38 -3.86
N GLY A 98 4.95 -6.08 -2.79
CA GLY A 98 5.26 -5.72 -1.40
C GLY A 98 6.75 -5.73 -1.09
N LEU A 99 7.51 -6.70 -1.64
CA LEU A 99 8.96 -6.75 -1.52
C LEU A 99 9.62 -5.56 -2.22
N ILE A 100 9.17 -5.17 -3.41
CA ILE A 100 9.71 -4.01 -4.11
C ILE A 100 9.49 -2.73 -3.30
N GLY A 101 8.25 -2.46 -2.87
CA GLY A 101 7.92 -1.26 -2.09
C GLY A 101 8.53 -1.28 -0.68
N GLY A 102 8.52 -2.43 -0.03
CA GLY A 102 9.08 -2.62 1.31
C GLY A 102 10.60 -2.49 1.33
N LEU A 103 11.30 -3.15 0.42
CA LEU A 103 12.77 -3.01 0.33
C LEU A 103 13.17 -1.58 -0.03
N ASN A 104 12.46 -0.93 -0.96
CA ASN A 104 12.71 0.47 -1.28
C ASN A 104 12.55 1.38 -0.05
N ARG A 105 11.47 1.20 0.73
CA ARG A 105 11.28 1.93 1.99
C ARG A 105 12.40 1.64 2.98
N PHE A 106 12.82 0.39 3.12
CA PHE A 106 13.83 -0.01 4.09
C PHE A 106 15.15 0.75 3.87
N TYR A 107 15.60 0.84 2.63
CA TYR A 107 16.82 1.57 2.27
C TYR A 107 16.71 3.10 2.44
N GLY A 108 15.49 3.65 2.51
CA GLY A 108 15.28 5.06 2.83
C GLY A 108 15.64 5.44 4.27
N GLY A 109 15.80 4.47 5.18
CA GLY A 109 16.23 4.73 6.55
C GLY A 109 15.19 5.47 7.41
N GLY A 110 15.66 5.97 8.56
CA GLY A 110 14.80 6.55 9.60
C GLY A 110 14.17 5.52 10.54
N PHE A 111 13.60 5.99 11.64
CA PHE A 111 13.09 5.13 12.72
C PHE A 111 11.87 4.29 12.32
N THR A 112 11.19 4.66 11.22
CA THR A 112 10.08 3.90 10.64
C THR A 112 10.49 2.97 9.50
N ALA A 113 11.76 2.91 9.11
CA ALA A 113 12.23 2.10 7.99
C ALA A 113 11.80 0.63 8.11
N LEU A 114 12.15 -0.02 9.23
CA LEU A 114 11.83 -1.41 9.47
C LEU A 114 10.31 -1.67 9.55
N PRO A 115 9.53 -1.00 10.44
CA PRO A 115 8.11 -1.28 10.56
C PRO A 115 7.33 -1.02 9.27
N CYS A 116 7.57 0.11 8.61
CA CYS A 116 6.88 0.46 7.37
C CYS A 116 7.21 -0.50 6.24
N SER A 117 8.42 -1.07 6.21
CA SER A 117 8.80 -2.09 5.22
C SER A 117 8.09 -3.41 5.48
N VAL A 118 8.05 -3.85 6.74
CA VAL A 118 7.34 -5.06 7.16
C VAL A 118 5.85 -4.92 6.85
N ALA A 119 5.24 -3.79 7.19
CA ALA A 119 3.82 -3.54 6.96
C ALA A 119 3.45 -3.62 5.47
N THR A 120 4.25 -3.01 4.59
CA THR A 120 4.02 -3.04 3.13
C THR A 120 4.18 -4.43 2.52
N ILE A 121 5.18 -5.21 2.96
CA ILE A 121 5.34 -6.60 2.51
C ILE A 121 4.13 -7.43 2.99
N SER A 122 3.75 -7.26 4.25
CA SER A 122 2.58 -7.91 4.84
C SER A 122 1.28 -7.53 4.13
N ALA A 123 1.09 -6.26 3.73
CA ALA A 123 -0.09 -5.80 3.01
C ALA A 123 -0.30 -6.58 1.70
N GLY A 124 0.77 -6.75 0.92
CA GLY A 124 0.73 -7.55 -0.30
C GLY A 124 0.42 -9.02 -0.05
N LEU A 125 1.02 -9.61 0.99
CA LEU A 125 0.74 -10.99 1.39
C LEU A 125 -0.72 -11.17 1.86
N ILE A 126 -1.21 -10.28 2.72
CA ILE A 126 -2.59 -10.29 3.24
C ILE A 126 -3.59 -10.23 2.09
N GLY A 127 -3.41 -9.29 1.15
CA GLY A 127 -4.26 -9.20 -0.04
C GLY A 127 -4.27 -10.51 -0.84
N GLY A 128 -3.09 -11.10 -1.03
CA GLY A 128 -2.94 -12.37 -1.75
C GLY A 128 -3.59 -13.57 -1.05
N LEU A 129 -3.48 -13.66 0.27
CA LEU A 129 -4.13 -14.70 1.06
C LEU A 129 -5.66 -14.54 1.02
N ILE A 130 -6.17 -13.31 1.04
CA ILE A 130 -7.60 -13.04 0.88
C ILE A 130 -8.09 -13.48 -0.50
N TYR A 131 -7.34 -13.18 -1.56
CA TYR A 131 -7.64 -13.67 -2.90
C TYR A 131 -7.71 -15.21 -2.95
N GLN A 132 -6.77 -15.90 -2.31
CA GLN A 132 -6.78 -17.36 -2.22
C GLN A 132 -8.00 -17.89 -1.43
N TYR A 133 -8.32 -17.25 -0.30
CA TYR A 133 -9.50 -17.57 0.50
C TYR A 133 -10.81 -17.34 -0.27
N LYS A 134 -10.85 -16.32 -1.15
CA LYS A 134 -11.96 -16.06 -2.07
C LYS A 134 -11.90 -16.88 -3.35
N LYS A 135 -11.18 -18.00 -3.33
CA LYS A 135 -11.11 -18.95 -4.45
C LYS A 135 -10.66 -18.29 -5.77
N LYS A 136 -9.67 -17.40 -5.67
CA LYS A 136 -9.08 -16.67 -6.81
C LYS A 136 -10.03 -15.65 -7.46
N GLU A 137 -11.01 -15.18 -6.70
CA GLU A 137 -11.87 -14.07 -7.11
C GLU A 137 -11.59 -12.80 -6.33
N PHE A 138 -11.77 -11.67 -7.01
CA PHE A 138 -11.68 -10.36 -6.38
C PHE A 138 -12.83 -10.19 -5.40
N ILE A 139 -12.53 -9.65 -4.21
CA ILE A 139 -13.50 -9.56 -3.12
C ILE A 139 -14.57 -8.46 -3.31
N GLY A 140 -14.39 -7.62 -4.33
CA GLY A 140 -15.24 -6.45 -4.62
C GLY A 140 -14.73 -5.19 -3.91
N ALA A 141 -14.93 -4.03 -4.56
CA ALA A 141 -14.35 -2.75 -4.14
C ALA A 141 -14.71 -2.39 -2.69
N TYR A 142 -15.98 -2.50 -2.31
CA TYR A 142 -16.43 -2.16 -0.95
C TYR A 142 -15.70 -2.96 0.14
N LYS A 143 -15.52 -4.27 -0.07
CA LYS A 143 -14.79 -5.12 0.89
C LYS A 143 -13.29 -4.87 0.84
N ALA A 144 -12.74 -4.55 -0.33
CA ALA A 144 -11.34 -4.18 -0.48
C ALA A 144 -11.02 -2.90 0.31
N THR A 145 -11.88 -1.87 0.25
CA THR A 145 -11.77 -0.64 1.06
C THR A 145 -11.74 -0.94 2.57
N ILE A 146 -12.65 -1.82 3.05
CA ILE A 146 -12.64 -2.23 4.46
C ILE A 146 -11.34 -2.96 4.82
N ILE A 147 -10.86 -3.86 3.95
CA ILE A 147 -9.60 -4.58 4.16
C ILE A 147 -8.42 -3.60 4.19
N ALA A 148 -8.38 -2.62 3.29
CA ALA A 148 -7.34 -1.61 3.23
C ALA A 148 -7.29 -0.80 4.52
N ALA A 149 -8.44 -0.36 5.05
CA ALA A 149 -8.50 0.29 6.36
C ALA A 149 -7.97 -0.62 7.49
N ILE A 150 -8.31 -1.91 7.49
CA ILE A 150 -7.82 -2.87 8.49
C ILE A 150 -6.30 -3.07 8.37
N VAL A 151 -5.79 -3.18 7.14
CA VAL A 151 -4.35 -3.32 6.86
C VAL A 151 -3.60 -2.07 7.30
N GLU A 152 -4.16 -0.88 7.12
CA GLU A 152 -3.54 0.36 7.59
C GLU A 152 -3.51 0.44 9.12
N LEU A 153 -4.59 0.03 9.80
CA LEU A 153 -4.57 -0.07 11.26
C LEU A 153 -3.54 -1.11 11.75
N TYR A 154 -3.38 -2.22 11.03
CA TYR A 154 -2.31 -3.18 11.28
C TYR A 154 -0.93 -2.56 11.09
N HIS A 155 -0.73 -1.76 10.03
CA HIS A 155 0.52 -1.02 9.79
C HIS A 155 0.85 -0.11 10.98
N MET A 156 -0.11 0.67 11.47
CA MET A 156 0.08 1.53 12.64
C MET A 156 0.48 0.71 13.88
N GLY A 157 -0.15 -0.45 14.08
CA GLY A 157 0.23 -1.38 15.14
C GLY A 157 1.67 -1.87 15.04
N ILE A 158 2.10 -2.29 13.85
CA ILE A 158 3.50 -2.71 13.59
C ILE A 158 4.48 -1.56 13.83
N THR A 159 4.13 -0.34 13.43
CA THR A 159 4.92 0.86 13.71
C THR A 159 5.10 1.07 15.21
N LEU A 160 4.04 1.01 16.01
CA LEU A 160 4.15 1.17 17.46
C LEU A 160 4.98 0.05 18.14
N ILE A 161 4.95 -1.17 17.60
CA ILE A 161 5.69 -2.31 18.16
C ILE A 161 7.19 -2.20 17.86
N LEU A 162 7.56 -1.90 16.60
CA LEU A 162 8.94 -2.00 16.13
C LEU A 162 9.70 -0.68 16.09
N ALA A 163 9.04 0.46 15.91
CA ALA A 163 9.71 1.75 15.82
C ALA A 163 10.24 2.19 17.19
N LYS A 164 11.47 2.74 17.21
CA LYS A 164 12.10 3.28 18.44
C LYS A 164 12.72 4.65 18.15
N PRO A 165 12.58 5.64 19.07
CA PRO A 165 11.90 5.55 20.37
C PRO A 165 10.37 5.51 20.26
N PHE A 166 9.70 4.90 21.25
CA PHE A 166 8.24 4.69 21.22
C PHE A 166 7.45 5.99 21.22
N ASP A 167 7.90 7.00 21.98
CA ASP A 167 7.18 8.28 22.08
C ASP A 167 7.08 8.99 20.72
N LEU A 168 8.16 8.96 19.93
CA LEU A 168 8.20 9.52 18.59
C LEU A 168 7.31 8.72 17.60
N ALA A 169 7.26 7.40 17.76
CA ALA A 169 6.36 6.53 17.00
C ALA A 169 4.89 6.80 17.32
N LEU A 170 4.56 6.95 18.60
CA LEU A 170 3.21 7.26 19.04
C LEU A 170 2.76 8.63 18.57
N GLU A 171 3.64 9.63 18.64
CA GLU A 171 3.38 10.96 18.08
C GLU A 171 3.07 10.86 16.58
N THR A 172 3.95 10.20 15.82
CA THR A 172 3.76 10.01 14.37
C THR A 172 2.44 9.32 14.06
N VAL A 173 2.12 8.22 14.73
CA VAL A 173 0.87 7.47 14.50
C VAL A 173 -0.36 8.33 14.76
N LYS A 174 -0.36 9.18 15.81
CA LYS A 174 -1.48 10.09 16.07
C LYS A 174 -1.73 11.07 14.91
N ILE A 175 -0.68 11.46 14.19
CA ILE A 175 -0.78 12.33 13.02
C ILE A 175 -1.35 11.56 11.83
N VAL A 176 -0.80 10.38 11.55
CA VAL A 176 -1.06 9.71 10.28
C VAL A 176 -2.26 8.76 10.30
N ILE A 177 -2.69 8.30 11.48
CA ILE A 177 -3.70 7.23 11.58
C ILE A 177 -4.99 7.57 10.84
N ILE A 178 -5.50 8.80 10.94
CA ILE A 178 -6.69 9.22 10.21
C ILE A 178 -6.40 9.42 8.71
N PRO A 179 -5.48 10.30 8.30
CA PRO A 179 -5.30 10.60 6.88
C PRO A 179 -4.83 9.39 6.08
N MET A 180 -3.87 8.60 6.59
CA MET A 180 -3.40 7.42 5.87
C MET A 180 -4.47 6.34 5.80
N THR A 181 -5.24 6.09 6.86
CA THR A 181 -6.32 5.07 6.81
C THR A 181 -7.38 5.44 5.79
N LEU A 182 -7.81 6.71 5.76
CA LEU A 182 -8.83 7.15 4.80
C LEU A 182 -8.29 7.12 3.38
N SER A 183 -7.13 7.70 3.12
CA SER A 183 -6.55 7.75 1.77
C SER A 183 -6.23 6.36 1.22
N ASN A 184 -5.57 5.49 2.00
CA ASN A 184 -5.25 4.12 1.57
C ASN A 184 -6.50 3.26 1.39
N ALA A 185 -7.58 3.50 2.15
CA ALA A 185 -8.83 2.77 1.98
C ALA A 185 -9.63 3.19 0.74
N LEU A 186 -9.53 4.46 0.35
CA LEU A 186 -10.24 5.02 -0.81
C LEU A 186 -9.58 4.68 -2.15
N GLY A 187 -8.27 4.44 -2.16
CA GLY A 187 -7.52 4.05 -3.37
C GLY A 187 -7.72 2.60 -3.78
#